data_AF-A0A1D8GL05-F1
#
_entry.id   AF-A0A1D8GL05-F1
#
_cell.length_a   1.000
_cell.length_b   1.000
_cell.length_c   1.000
_cell.angle_alpha   90.00
_cell.angle_beta   90.00
_cell.angle_gamma   90.00
#
_symmetry.space_group_name_H-M   'P 1'
#
loop_
_entity.id
_entity.type
_entity.pdbx_description
1 polymer ?
#
loop_
_entity_poly.entity_id
_entity_poly.type
_entity_poly.pdbx_seq_one_letter_code
_entity_poly.pdbx_strand_id
1 'polypeptide(L)'
;MKKILIFFFVLILLTGCRGQTPAEEEQKNYTLKDYYPFVENALYIYGGEGNEFAEKQVYFDYIRGNRAQLRVINPGTTMAQVIEIEGGEIRRSISREEHYHFEDITADVEGNKEILLMEPLEKGTSWKLPDGMERSITGVDVEVKTPSGTYKALEVVTIMGEGTKQLDYYVANIGHVKSVFQSTDFEVITELERIIENQPLEHSMTLFFPDVVQEQQIYVERNIDIKTNEDIKKVFETQMKNPPDKDIIAPLSQNTKINEIGRDANEDLVTVDFSKELVQEMNVGAYGEGQILDAIVNTFGTNYNVRKVMIRVDGKPYQSGHFEMREGEYFTVSPEKAKRYGD
;
A
#
# COMPACT_ATOMS: atom_id res chain seq x y z
N MET A 1 97.89 1.13 29.62
CA MET A 1 96.98 -0.03 29.79
C MET A 1 95.74 0.42 30.53
N LYS A 2 94.57 0.02 30.00
CA LYS A 2 93.21 0.45 30.33
C LYS A 2 92.84 0.36 31.82
N LYS A 3 92.08 1.34 32.32
CA LYS A 3 91.05 1.11 33.34
C LYS A 3 89.73 1.64 32.79
N ILE A 4 88.77 0.73 32.63
CA ILE A 4 87.41 1.01 32.19
C ILE A 4 86.61 1.37 33.44
N LEU A 5 85.99 2.55 33.45
CA LEU A 5 85.01 2.97 34.44
C LEU A 5 83.66 3.03 33.75
N ILE A 6 82.74 2.17 34.17
CA ILE A 6 81.38 2.07 33.64
C ILE A 6 80.54 3.17 34.29
N PHE A 7 79.95 4.06 33.50
CA PHE A 7 79.01 5.08 33.96
C PHE A 7 77.59 4.67 33.50
N PHE A 8 76.70 4.49 34.46
CA PHE A 8 75.29 4.13 34.28
C PHE A 8 74.52 5.39 33.88
N PHE A 9 73.95 5.44 32.67
CA PHE A 9 73.10 6.54 32.21
C PHE A 9 71.64 6.11 32.35
N VAL A 10 70.94 6.64 33.35
CA VAL A 10 69.49 6.44 33.53
C VAL A 10 68.77 7.45 32.64
N LEU A 11 68.09 6.96 31.60
CA LEU A 11 67.27 7.75 30.69
C LEU A 11 65.82 7.76 31.23
N ILE A 12 65.37 8.90 31.73
CA ILE A 12 63.97 9.10 32.16
C ILE A 12 63.14 9.39 30.90
N LEU A 13 62.27 8.45 30.51
CA LEU A 13 61.27 8.64 29.46
C LEU A 13 60.05 9.36 30.04
N LEU A 14 59.87 10.63 29.66
CA LEU A 14 58.62 11.37 29.88
C LEU A 14 57.60 10.92 28.83
N THR A 15 56.65 10.06 29.24
CA THR A 15 55.45 9.75 28.45
C THR A 15 54.48 10.93 28.52
N GLY A 16 54.42 11.74 27.46
CA GLY A 16 53.35 12.70 27.25
C GLY A 16 52.08 11.98 26.80
N CYS A 17 51.04 11.98 27.64
CA CYS A 17 49.69 11.59 27.23
C CYS A 17 49.16 12.63 26.23
N ARG A 18 49.18 12.29 24.95
CA ARG A 18 48.44 13.02 23.91
C ARG A 18 46.98 12.59 24.04
N GLY A 19 46.15 13.46 24.62
CA GLY A 19 44.71 13.26 24.63
C GLY A 19 44.21 13.13 23.18
N GLN A 20 43.62 11.98 22.85
CA GLN A 20 42.83 11.85 21.65
C GLN A 20 41.56 12.67 21.87
N THR A 21 41.45 13.77 21.13
CA THR A 21 40.16 14.43 20.93
C THR A 21 39.20 13.39 20.37
N PRO A 22 37.98 13.22 20.94
CA PRO A 22 36.96 12.39 20.31
C PRO A 22 36.73 12.93 18.88
N ALA A 23 36.67 12.03 17.90
CA ALA A 23 36.22 12.41 16.57
C ALA A 23 34.83 13.04 16.72
N GLU A 24 34.66 14.27 16.24
CA GLU A 24 33.33 14.85 16.05
C GLU A 24 32.55 13.86 15.16
N GLU A 25 31.46 13.30 15.68
CA GLU A 25 30.51 12.56 14.85
C GLU A 25 30.01 13.54 13.79
N GLU A 26 30.32 13.28 12.52
CA GLU A 26 29.75 14.04 11.41
C GLU A 26 28.24 14.01 11.53
N GLN A 27 27.64 15.17 11.80
CA GLN A 27 26.20 15.32 11.88
C GLN A 27 25.62 15.00 10.50
N LYS A 28 25.06 13.80 10.38
CA LYS A 28 24.53 13.29 9.12
C LYS A 28 23.27 14.06 8.78
N ASN A 29 23.33 14.91 7.76
CA ASN A 29 22.20 15.72 7.32
C ASN A 29 21.24 14.87 6.49
N TYR A 30 20.16 14.41 7.11
CA TYR A 30 19.06 13.70 6.44
C TYR A 30 18.10 14.67 5.75
N THR A 31 17.52 14.22 4.65
CA THR A 31 16.49 14.90 3.86
C THR A 31 15.10 14.32 4.15
N LEU A 32 14.05 14.97 3.66
CA LEU A 32 12.68 14.43 3.76
C LEU A 32 12.54 13.03 3.16
N LYS A 33 13.23 12.74 2.05
CA LYS A 33 13.19 11.40 1.41
C LYS A 33 13.76 10.32 2.31
N ASP A 34 14.73 10.66 3.16
CA ASP A 34 15.28 9.73 4.13
C ASP A 34 14.27 9.47 5.25
N TYR A 35 13.46 10.45 5.66
CA TYR A 35 12.42 10.27 6.68
C TYR A 35 11.11 9.68 6.18
N TYR A 36 10.95 9.46 4.87
CA TYR A 36 9.81 8.76 4.29
C TYR A 36 10.22 8.03 3.00
N PRO A 37 11.04 6.97 3.11
CA PRO A 37 11.51 6.25 1.94
C PRO A 37 10.35 5.47 1.30
N PHE A 38 10.25 5.54 -0.03
CA PHE A 38 9.33 4.71 -0.79
C PHE A 38 10.02 3.38 -1.10
N VAL A 39 9.73 2.36 -0.28
CA VAL A 39 10.38 1.04 -0.35
C VAL A 39 9.45 0.05 -1.05
N GLU A 40 9.89 -0.47 -2.20
CA GLU A 40 9.14 -1.49 -2.94
C GLU A 40 9.12 -2.83 -2.19
N ASN A 41 7.99 -3.54 -2.26
CA ASN A 41 7.81 -4.90 -1.75
C ASN A 41 8.22 -5.04 -0.27
N ALA A 42 7.90 -4.04 0.54
CA ALA A 42 8.16 -4.05 1.98
C ALA A 42 6.84 -3.97 2.74
N LEU A 43 6.58 -4.98 3.57
CA LEU A 43 5.41 -5.02 4.45
C LEU A 43 5.81 -4.53 5.84
N TYR A 44 5.25 -3.38 6.24
CA TYR A 44 5.45 -2.81 7.56
C TYR A 44 4.30 -3.28 8.45
N ILE A 45 4.63 -3.85 9.61
CA ILE A 45 3.65 -4.37 10.55
C ILE A 45 3.75 -3.55 11.84
N TYR A 46 2.62 -2.98 12.25
CA TYR A 46 2.51 -2.16 13.45
C TYR A 46 1.55 -2.82 14.45
N GLY A 47 2.00 -2.93 15.69
CA GLY A 47 1.18 -3.31 16.83
C GLY A 47 0.36 -2.13 17.34
N GLY A 48 -0.75 -2.42 18.00
CA GLY A 48 -1.69 -1.42 18.52
C GLY A 48 -2.04 -1.65 20.00
N GLU A 49 -2.10 -0.57 20.77
CA GLU A 49 -2.61 -0.57 22.15
C GLU A 49 -3.67 0.52 22.34
N GLY A 50 -4.64 0.28 23.24
CA GLY A 50 -5.67 1.25 23.61
C GLY A 50 -6.87 1.33 22.65
N ASN A 51 -6.76 0.80 21.42
CA ASN A 51 -7.86 0.73 20.45
C ASN A 51 -7.70 -0.48 19.51
N GLU A 52 -8.80 -1.16 19.19
CA GLU A 52 -8.82 -2.33 18.31
C GLU A 52 -8.44 -2.03 16.85
N PHE A 53 -8.50 -0.77 16.42
CA PHE A 53 -8.11 -0.30 15.09
C PHE A 53 -6.70 0.31 15.06
N ALA A 54 -5.95 0.26 16.17
CA ALA A 54 -4.61 0.84 16.27
C ALA A 54 -3.54 -0.01 15.58
N GLU A 55 -3.71 -1.33 15.54
CA GLU A 55 -2.84 -2.21 14.77
C GLU A 55 -3.05 -2.00 13.27
N LYS A 56 -1.98 -2.08 12.49
CA LYS A 56 -2.07 -1.89 11.04
C LYS A 56 -0.90 -2.53 10.30
N GLN A 57 -1.15 -2.80 9.02
CA GLN A 57 -0.11 -3.12 8.04
C GLN A 57 -0.04 -2.00 7.01
N VAL A 58 1.17 -1.72 6.53
CA VAL A 58 1.40 -0.73 5.48
C VAL A 58 2.23 -1.34 4.36
N TYR A 59 1.79 -1.11 3.13
CA TYR A 59 2.43 -1.61 1.91
C TYR A 59 2.34 -0.58 0.78
N PHE A 60 3.38 -0.43 -0.03
CA PHE A 60 3.34 0.45 -1.20
C PHE A 60 2.74 -0.29 -2.40
N ASP A 61 1.52 0.09 -2.80
CA ASP A 61 0.84 -0.45 -3.99
C ASP A 61 1.52 0.10 -5.25
N TYR A 62 1.76 1.42 -5.33
CA TYR A 62 2.34 2.07 -6.51
C TYR A 62 3.31 3.19 -6.14
N ILE A 63 4.44 3.27 -6.85
CA ILE A 63 5.44 4.32 -6.71
C ILE A 63 5.65 4.98 -8.07
N ARG A 64 5.49 6.30 -8.14
CA ARG A 64 5.63 7.15 -9.33
C ARG A 64 6.47 8.38 -9.02
N GLY A 65 7.79 8.24 -9.10
CA GLY A 65 8.71 9.35 -8.87
C GLY A 65 8.63 9.90 -7.45
N ASN A 66 8.10 11.11 -7.29
CA ASN A 66 7.95 11.77 -5.99
C ASN A 66 6.59 11.53 -5.32
N ARG A 67 5.69 10.76 -5.96
CA ARG A 67 4.42 10.34 -5.39
C ARG A 67 4.39 8.82 -5.21
N ALA A 68 3.81 8.35 -4.12
CA ALA A 68 3.57 6.93 -3.88
C ALA A 68 2.21 6.70 -3.25
N GLN A 69 1.49 5.70 -3.73
CA GLN A 69 0.30 5.16 -3.13
C GLN A 69 0.68 4.03 -2.19
N LEU A 70 0.25 4.14 -0.94
CA LEU A 70 0.34 3.09 0.05
C LEU A 70 -1.04 2.64 0.50
N ARG A 71 -1.13 1.37 0.80
CA ARG A 71 -2.27 0.72 1.42
C ARG A 71 -2.03 0.66 2.92
N VAL A 72 -3.03 1.05 3.70
CA VAL A 72 -3.06 0.88 5.16
C VAL A 72 -4.19 -0.09 5.48
N ILE A 73 -3.85 -1.25 6.02
CA ILE A 73 -4.82 -2.29 6.38
C ILE A 73 -4.91 -2.32 7.90
N ASN A 74 -6.08 -2.09 8.47
CA ASN A 74 -6.35 -2.29 9.89
C ASN A 74 -7.59 -3.20 10.05
N PRO A 75 -7.95 -3.62 11.27
CA PRO A 75 -9.10 -4.51 11.47
C PRO A 75 -10.46 -3.95 11.01
N GLY A 76 -10.58 -2.63 10.84
CA GLY A 76 -11.82 -1.97 10.45
C GLY A 76 -11.97 -1.75 8.95
N THR A 77 -10.86 -1.46 8.25
CA THR A 77 -10.90 -1.10 6.82
C THR A 77 -9.53 -1.21 6.15
N THR A 78 -9.54 -1.16 4.83
CA THR A 78 -8.35 -0.88 4.02
C THR A 78 -8.44 0.51 3.42
N MET A 79 -7.41 1.33 3.64
CA MET A 79 -7.30 2.68 3.09
C MET A 79 -6.24 2.72 1.99
N ALA A 80 -6.48 3.53 0.97
CA ALA A 80 -5.44 3.99 0.05
C ALA A 80 -5.05 5.43 0.39
N GLN A 81 -3.75 5.68 0.54
CA GLN A 81 -3.20 7.00 0.78
C GLN A 81 -2.15 7.32 -0.28
N VAL A 82 -2.16 8.55 -0.78
CA VAL A 82 -1.09 9.03 -1.69
C VAL A 82 -0.21 10.00 -0.93
N ILE A 83 1.07 9.66 -0.85
CA ILE A 83 2.13 10.48 -0.27
C ILE A 83 2.90 11.17 -1.38
N GLU A 84 3.17 12.46 -1.21
CA GLU A 84 3.91 13.30 -2.15
C GLU A 84 5.05 13.99 -1.41
N ILE A 85 6.25 13.94 -1.99
CA ILE A 85 7.44 14.63 -1.48
C ILE A 85 7.81 15.73 -2.47
N GLU A 86 7.52 16.98 -2.13
CA GLU A 86 7.79 18.13 -3.00
C GLU A 86 7.90 19.43 -2.22
N GLY A 87 8.82 20.31 -2.63
CA GLY A 87 8.87 21.69 -2.14
C GLY A 87 9.21 21.81 -0.66
N GLY A 88 10.03 20.91 -0.13
CA GLY A 88 10.40 20.90 1.29
C GLY A 88 9.29 20.36 2.21
N GLU A 89 8.33 19.59 1.66
CA GLU A 89 7.26 18.97 2.44
C GLU A 89 7.04 17.50 2.06
N ILE A 90 6.64 16.69 3.04
CA ILE A 90 5.97 15.41 2.82
C ILE A 90 4.50 15.62 3.10
N ARG A 91 3.65 15.35 2.10
CA ARG A 91 2.20 15.52 2.18
C ARG A 91 1.50 14.20 1.96
N ARG A 92 0.46 13.93 2.75
CA ARG A 92 -0.61 13.01 2.34
C ARG A 92 -1.60 13.81 1.50
N SER A 93 -1.59 13.62 0.19
CA SER A 93 -2.47 14.34 -0.74
C SER A 93 -3.86 13.73 -0.86
N ILE A 94 -3.97 12.41 -0.65
CA ILE A 94 -5.22 11.64 -0.78
C ILE A 94 -5.30 10.65 0.38
N SER A 95 -6.50 10.44 0.90
CA SER A 95 -6.85 9.35 1.80
C SER A 95 -8.26 8.88 1.47
N ARG A 96 -8.39 7.66 0.94
CA ARG A 96 -9.67 7.02 0.61
C ARG A 96 -9.85 5.79 1.50
N GLU A 97 -10.93 5.78 2.28
CA GLU A 97 -11.36 4.62 3.06
C GLU A 97 -12.06 3.60 2.16
N GLU A 98 -12.21 2.37 2.67
CA GLU A 98 -12.87 1.26 1.95
C GLU A 98 -12.29 0.97 0.55
N HIS A 99 -10.98 1.15 0.40
CA HIS A 99 -10.24 0.92 -0.85
C HIS A 99 -9.64 -0.48 -0.88
N TYR A 100 -10.48 -1.49 -1.09
CA TYR A 100 -10.07 -2.90 -1.06
C TYR A 100 -9.43 -3.38 -2.37
N HIS A 101 -9.80 -2.79 -3.50
CA HIS A 101 -9.27 -3.13 -4.82
C HIS A 101 -7.91 -2.48 -5.09
N PHE A 102 -7.26 -2.85 -6.20
CA PHE A 102 -6.02 -2.23 -6.66
C PHE A 102 -6.30 -1.30 -7.83
N GLU A 103 -6.36 -0.01 -7.56
CA GLU A 103 -6.47 1.06 -8.53
C GLU A 103 -5.33 2.05 -8.31
N ASP A 104 -4.62 2.42 -9.38
CA ASP A 104 -3.53 3.38 -9.30
C ASP A 104 -4.10 4.81 -9.32
N ILE A 105 -4.14 5.43 -8.14
CA ILE A 105 -4.65 6.79 -7.93
C ILE A 105 -3.49 7.79 -7.71
N THR A 106 -2.24 7.40 -8.04
CA THR A 106 -1.07 8.27 -7.87
C THR A 106 -1.09 9.49 -8.79
N ALA A 107 -1.87 9.46 -9.87
CA ALA A 107 -2.07 10.59 -10.78
C ALA A 107 -3.17 11.55 -10.30
N ASP A 108 -4.02 11.14 -9.36
CA ASP A 108 -5.14 11.94 -8.89
C ASP A 108 -4.63 13.18 -8.13
N VAL A 109 -5.28 14.32 -8.34
CA VAL A 109 -4.91 15.61 -7.74
C VAL A 109 -5.93 16.13 -6.73
N GLU A 110 -7.09 15.49 -6.65
CA GLU A 110 -8.17 15.82 -5.73
C GLU A 110 -8.03 15.02 -4.44
N GLY A 111 -8.01 15.71 -3.30
CA GLY A 111 -7.94 15.07 -1.99
C GLY A 111 -7.66 16.03 -0.84
N ASN A 112 -7.77 15.48 0.37
CA ASN A 112 -7.47 16.19 1.61
C ASN A 112 -5.95 16.23 1.83
N LYS A 113 -5.36 17.39 1.56
CA LYS A 113 -3.91 17.60 1.68
C LYS A 113 -3.52 17.84 3.14
N GLU A 114 -2.77 16.92 3.73
CA GLU A 114 -2.20 17.07 5.07
C GLU A 114 -0.67 17.00 5.00
N ILE A 115 0.01 17.98 5.61
CA ILE A 115 1.47 18.02 5.69
C ILE A 115 1.91 17.16 6.89
N LEU A 116 2.67 16.10 6.61
CA LEU A 116 3.19 15.15 7.61
C LEU A 116 4.53 15.63 8.20
N LEU A 117 5.42 16.14 7.35
CA LEU A 117 6.74 16.67 7.70
C LEU A 117 7.07 17.87 6.80
N MET A 118 7.81 18.85 7.32
CA MET A 118 8.20 20.07 6.62
C MET A 118 9.63 20.48 6.99
N GLU A 119 10.39 20.97 6.02
CA GLU A 119 11.70 21.59 6.23
C GLU A 119 11.57 23.01 6.82
N PRO A 120 12.54 23.46 7.65
CA PRO A 120 13.74 22.75 8.06
C PRO A 120 13.45 21.63 9.08
N LEU A 121 14.21 20.53 9.04
CA LEU A 121 14.05 19.37 9.93
C LEU A 121 14.71 19.60 11.29
N GLU A 122 14.30 20.67 11.96
CA GLU A 122 14.84 21.12 13.25
C GLU A 122 13.73 21.37 14.26
N LYS A 123 14.10 21.32 15.54
CA LYS A 123 13.17 21.59 16.63
C LYS A 123 12.64 23.02 16.54
N GLY A 124 11.31 23.15 16.57
CA GLY A 124 10.61 24.43 16.50
C GLY A 124 9.98 24.74 15.14
N THR A 125 10.30 23.97 14.09
CA THR A 125 9.58 24.07 12.80
C THR A 125 8.11 23.71 13.02
N SER A 126 7.19 24.60 12.64
CA SER A 126 5.75 24.40 12.81
C SER A 126 4.95 24.86 11.59
N TRP A 127 3.78 24.24 11.41
CA TRP A 127 2.84 24.55 10.34
C TRP A 127 1.41 24.32 10.82
N LYS A 128 0.46 24.91 10.10
CA LYS A 128 -0.98 24.70 10.34
C LYS A 128 -1.53 23.66 9.37
N LEU A 129 -2.34 22.75 9.91
CA LEU A 129 -3.13 21.80 9.13
C LEU A 129 -4.39 22.48 8.55
N PRO A 130 -5.05 21.89 7.54
CA PRO A 130 -6.23 22.48 6.91
C PRO A 130 -7.40 22.75 7.88
N ASP A 131 -7.52 21.95 8.93
CA ASP A 131 -8.51 22.10 10.01
C ASP A 131 -8.12 23.16 11.06
N GLY A 132 -6.96 23.80 10.90
CA GLY A 132 -6.44 24.84 11.77
C GLY A 132 -5.61 24.32 12.95
N MET A 133 -5.46 23.00 13.13
CA MET A 133 -4.59 22.43 14.15
C MET A 133 -3.12 22.78 13.89
N GLU A 134 -2.35 22.94 14.95
CA GLU A 134 -0.92 23.24 14.87
C GLU A 134 -0.11 21.95 14.98
N ARG A 135 0.79 21.74 14.02
CA ARG A 135 1.76 20.64 14.02
C ARG A 135 3.17 21.21 14.04
N SER A 136 4.07 20.57 14.79
CA SER A 136 5.45 21.02 14.91
C SER A 136 6.44 19.88 15.14
N ILE A 137 7.69 20.08 14.74
CA ILE A 137 8.82 19.25 15.15
C ILE A 137 9.23 19.70 16.56
N THR A 138 8.96 18.88 17.58
CA THR A 138 9.25 19.20 18.99
C THR A 138 10.60 18.66 19.45
N GLY A 139 11.19 17.75 18.69
CA GLY A 139 12.49 17.17 18.99
C GLY A 139 13.17 16.56 17.76
N VAL A 140 14.50 16.65 17.77
CA VAL A 140 15.39 15.92 16.88
C VAL A 140 16.21 14.94 17.73
N ASP A 141 16.56 13.79 17.16
CA ASP A 141 17.27 12.71 17.86
C ASP A 141 16.60 12.26 19.17
N VAL A 142 15.27 12.28 19.20
CA VAL A 142 14.49 11.79 20.33
C VAL A 142 14.63 10.27 20.36
N GLU A 143 15.04 9.73 21.50
CA GLU A 143 15.09 8.28 21.68
C GLU A 143 13.67 7.72 21.76
N VAL A 144 13.33 6.83 20.83
CA VAL A 144 12.03 6.15 20.79
C VAL A 144 12.24 4.65 20.75
N LYS A 145 11.41 3.92 21.50
CA LYS A 145 11.41 2.46 21.55
C LYS A 145 10.14 1.92 20.92
N THR A 146 10.31 0.90 20.10
CA THR A 146 9.25 0.08 19.50
C THR A 146 9.67 -1.40 19.58
N PRO A 147 8.80 -2.36 19.24
CA PRO A 147 9.18 -3.77 19.25
C PRO A 147 10.24 -4.10 18.19
N SER A 148 10.36 -3.32 17.10
CA SER A 148 11.43 -3.48 16.09
C SER A 148 12.79 -2.94 16.54
N GLY A 149 12.87 -2.07 17.54
CA GLY A 149 14.15 -1.53 18.00
C GLY A 149 14.07 -0.23 18.80
N THR A 150 15.25 0.32 19.10
CA THR A 150 15.42 1.65 19.69
C THR A 150 16.07 2.57 18.67
N TYR A 151 15.48 3.75 18.46
CA TYR A 151 15.86 4.67 17.40
C TYR A 151 16.07 6.09 17.90
N LYS A 152 16.74 6.91 17.08
CA LYS A 152 16.75 8.36 17.17
C LYS A 152 15.79 8.90 16.11
N ALA A 153 14.75 9.61 16.54
CA ALA A 153 13.65 10.04 15.69
C ALA A 153 13.45 11.55 15.70
N LEU A 154 12.83 12.05 14.63
CA LEU A 154 12.10 13.31 14.67
C LEU A 154 10.80 13.06 15.45
N GLU A 155 10.56 13.86 16.48
CA GLU A 155 9.29 13.90 17.17
C GLU A 155 8.44 15.02 16.59
N VAL A 156 7.27 14.66 16.07
CA VAL A 156 6.29 15.57 15.49
C VAL A 156 5.04 15.56 16.35
N VAL A 157 4.58 16.72 16.79
CA VAL A 157 3.40 16.83 17.66
C VAL A 157 2.34 17.67 16.98
N THR A 158 1.11 17.14 16.94
CA THR A 158 -0.11 17.88 16.58
C THR A 158 -0.90 18.17 17.84
N ILE A 159 -1.23 19.44 18.09
CA ILE A 159 -2.11 19.84 19.19
C ILE A 159 -3.55 19.85 18.68
N MET A 160 -4.41 19.03 19.29
CA MET A 160 -5.80 18.80 18.85
C MET A 160 -6.84 19.41 19.80
N GLY A 161 -6.39 20.13 20.82
CA GLY A 161 -7.24 20.73 21.84
C GLY A 161 -6.54 20.74 23.20
N GLU A 162 -7.22 21.24 24.22
CA GLU A 162 -6.70 21.21 25.58
C GLU A 162 -6.54 19.75 26.05
N GLY A 163 -5.32 19.38 26.46
CA GLY A 163 -5.01 18.02 26.92
C GLY A 163 -4.99 16.93 25.83
N THR A 164 -5.26 17.27 24.57
CA THR A 164 -5.31 16.29 23.47
C THR A 164 -4.24 16.58 22.43
N LYS A 165 -3.42 15.57 22.13
CA LYS A 165 -2.33 15.68 21.15
C LYS A 165 -2.02 14.35 20.50
N GLN A 166 -1.43 14.44 19.33
CA GLN A 166 -0.95 13.33 18.53
C GLN A 166 0.56 13.46 18.36
N LEU A 167 1.32 12.45 18.77
CA LEU A 167 2.77 12.40 18.62
C LEU A 167 3.12 11.36 17.55
N ASP A 168 3.92 11.75 16.55
CA ASP A 168 4.40 10.87 15.51
C ASP A 168 5.93 10.91 15.45
N TYR A 169 6.54 9.73 15.35
CA TYR A 169 7.98 9.56 15.36
C TYR A 169 8.45 9.05 14.00
N TYR A 170 9.36 9.81 13.38
CA TYR A 170 9.95 9.47 12.07
C TYR A 170 11.44 9.20 12.19
N VAL A 171 11.90 8.10 11.62
CA VAL A 171 13.29 7.65 11.66
C VAL A 171 13.85 7.63 10.25
N ALA A 172 15.05 8.19 10.07
CA ALA A 172 15.71 8.22 8.79
C ALA A 172 16.00 6.80 8.27
N ASN A 173 15.76 6.60 6.97
CA ASN A 173 15.80 5.35 6.21
C ASN A 173 14.74 4.31 6.61
N ILE A 174 13.80 4.65 7.50
CA ILE A 174 12.73 3.74 7.92
C ILE A 174 11.36 4.36 7.62
N GLY A 175 11.15 5.62 7.97
CA GLY A 175 9.85 6.26 7.89
C GLY A 175 9.19 6.44 9.26
N HIS A 176 7.87 6.39 9.27
CA HIS A 176 7.07 6.44 10.51
C HIS A 176 7.24 5.16 11.32
N VAL A 177 7.61 5.28 12.59
CA VAL A 177 7.85 4.11 13.47
C VAL A 177 6.90 4.03 14.66
N LYS A 178 6.33 5.15 15.10
CA LYS A 178 5.46 5.19 16.27
C LYS A 178 4.50 6.36 16.21
N SER A 179 3.29 6.13 16.70
CA SER A 179 2.22 7.08 16.84
C SER A 179 1.65 6.96 18.26
N VAL A 180 1.43 8.08 18.95
CA VAL A 180 0.82 8.12 20.27
C VAL A 180 -0.24 9.21 20.28
N PHE A 181 -1.51 8.78 20.26
CA PHE A 181 -2.62 9.67 20.53
C PHE A 181 -2.81 9.75 22.05
N GLN A 182 -2.73 10.95 22.61
CA GLN A 182 -2.95 11.21 24.03
C GLN A 182 -4.15 12.11 24.20
N SER A 183 -5.08 11.69 25.06
CA SER A 183 -6.16 12.52 25.61
C SER A 183 -6.06 12.56 27.14
N THR A 184 -6.99 13.25 27.79
CA THR A 184 -7.07 13.29 29.26
C THR A 184 -7.30 11.92 29.88
N ASP A 185 -8.08 11.05 29.22
CA ASP A 185 -8.63 9.83 29.82
C ASP A 185 -7.99 8.54 29.29
N PHE A 186 -7.46 8.58 28.06
CA PHE A 186 -6.89 7.40 27.41
C PHE A 186 -5.76 7.75 26.45
N GLU A 187 -4.98 6.73 26.14
CA GLU A 187 -3.89 6.75 25.18
C GLU A 187 -4.11 5.64 24.15
N VAL A 188 -3.79 5.92 22.89
CA VAL A 188 -3.75 4.92 21.82
C VAL A 188 -2.36 4.94 21.21
N ILE A 189 -1.73 3.77 21.14
CA ILE A 189 -0.36 3.62 20.64
C ILE A 189 -0.41 2.75 19.39
N THR A 190 0.32 3.17 18.35
CA THR A 190 0.64 2.32 17.19
C THR A 190 2.15 2.32 17.02
N GLU A 191 2.79 1.16 16.98
CA GLU A 191 4.25 1.06 16.95
C GLU A 191 4.77 -0.03 16.02
N LEU A 192 5.85 0.27 15.30
CA LEU A 192 6.45 -0.61 14.31
C LEU A 192 7.02 -1.86 14.99
N GLU A 193 6.42 -3.00 14.72
CA GLU A 193 6.87 -4.30 15.23
C GLU A 193 7.99 -4.88 14.40
N ARG A 194 7.84 -4.83 13.06
CA ARG A 194 8.80 -5.39 12.11
C ARG A 194 8.52 -4.90 10.70
N ILE A 195 9.55 -5.01 9.85
CA ILE A 195 9.45 -4.82 8.41
C ILE A 195 9.86 -6.13 7.75
N ILE A 196 9.04 -6.61 6.82
CA ILE A 196 9.37 -7.78 6.01
C ILE A 196 9.74 -7.26 4.61
N GLU A 197 11.03 -7.25 4.31
CA GLU A 197 11.55 -6.80 3.02
C GLU A 197 11.40 -7.87 1.94
N ASN A 198 11.28 -7.42 0.68
CA ASN A 198 11.15 -8.27 -0.50
C ASN A 198 9.95 -9.24 -0.43
N GLN A 199 8.87 -8.82 0.24
CA GLN A 199 7.66 -9.60 0.45
C GLN A 199 6.53 -8.99 -0.38
N PRO A 200 6.00 -9.69 -1.39
CA PRO A 200 4.74 -9.33 -2.02
C PRO A 200 3.60 -9.35 -1.00
N LEU A 201 2.57 -8.52 -1.22
CA LEU A 201 1.35 -8.55 -0.43
C LEU A 201 0.50 -9.74 -0.86
N GLU A 202 0.17 -10.63 0.08
CA GLU A 202 -0.78 -11.70 -0.17
C GLU A 202 -2.20 -11.13 -0.23
N HIS A 203 -2.91 -11.38 -1.32
CA HIS A 203 -4.27 -10.92 -1.55
C HIS A 203 -5.18 -12.07 -1.96
N SER A 204 -6.30 -12.24 -1.25
CA SER A 204 -7.32 -13.23 -1.61
C SER A 204 -8.24 -12.67 -2.69
N MET A 205 -8.42 -13.44 -3.76
CA MET A 205 -9.23 -13.09 -4.90
C MET A 205 -10.26 -14.19 -5.16
N THR A 206 -11.53 -13.82 -5.32
CA THR A 206 -12.62 -14.76 -5.66
C THR A 206 -12.83 -14.77 -7.16
N LEU A 207 -12.70 -15.93 -7.80
CA LEU A 207 -12.78 -16.10 -9.25
C LEU A 207 -13.93 -17.02 -9.59
N PHE A 208 -14.74 -16.62 -10.57
CA PHE A 208 -15.90 -17.38 -11.02
C PHE A 208 -15.63 -18.02 -12.37
N PHE A 209 -16.15 -19.24 -12.56
CA PHE A 209 -15.96 -20.02 -13.77
C PHE A 209 -17.27 -20.74 -14.16
N PRO A 210 -17.57 -20.86 -15.47
CA PRO A 210 -18.64 -21.73 -15.96
C PRO A 210 -18.30 -23.21 -15.82
N ASP A 211 -19.18 -23.95 -15.13
CA ASP A 211 -19.23 -25.41 -15.18
C ASP A 211 -20.40 -25.82 -16.10
N VAL A 212 -20.10 -25.92 -17.39
CA VAL A 212 -21.12 -26.27 -18.40
C VAL A 212 -21.54 -27.73 -18.33
N VAL A 213 -20.75 -28.60 -17.70
CA VAL A 213 -21.09 -30.02 -17.54
C VAL A 213 -22.21 -30.17 -16.53
N GLN A 214 -22.16 -29.40 -15.45
CA GLN A 214 -23.19 -29.38 -14.41
C GLN A 214 -24.21 -28.25 -14.58
N GLU A 215 -24.15 -27.51 -15.69
CA GLU A 215 -25.03 -26.38 -16.01
C GLU A 215 -25.12 -25.33 -14.86
N GLN A 216 -23.96 -24.97 -14.29
CA GLN A 216 -23.87 -24.08 -13.13
C GLN A 216 -22.67 -23.13 -13.18
N GLN A 217 -22.64 -22.16 -12.26
CA GLN A 217 -21.47 -21.36 -11.95
C GLN A 217 -20.74 -21.94 -10.73
N ILE A 218 -19.42 -21.90 -10.76
CA ILE A 218 -18.57 -22.22 -9.62
C ILE A 218 -17.67 -21.05 -9.27
N TYR A 219 -17.18 -21.01 -8.04
CA TYR A 219 -16.14 -20.07 -7.63
C TYR A 219 -14.97 -20.77 -6.92
N VAL A 220 -13.80 -20.16 -7.03
CA VAL A 220 -12.58 -20.51 -6.28
C VAL A 220 -12.03 -19.25 -5.63
N GLU A 221 -11.46 -19.41 -4.45
CA GLU A 221 -10.67 -18.37 -3.79
C GLU A 221 -9.20 -18.70 -4.00
N ARG A 222 -8.42 -17.71 -4.44
CA ARG A 222 -6.97 -17.85 -4.65
C ARG A 222 -6.24 -16.74 -3.92
N ASN A 223 -5.20 -17.11 -3.18
CA ASN A 223 -4.24 -16.15 -2.65
C ASN A 223 -3.21 -15.84 -3.74
N ILE A 224 -3.03 -14.56 -4.01
CA ILE A 224 -2.17 -14.03 -5.07
C ILE A 224 -1.16 -13.08 -4.45
N ASP A 225 0.10 -13.21 -4.86
CA ASP A 225 1.17 -12.30 -4.48
C ASP A 225 1.12 -11.04 -5.35
N ILE A 226 0.87 -9.89 -4.72
CA ILE A 226 0.83 -8.57 -5.36
C ILE A 226 2.08 -7.79 -5.02
N LYS A 227 2.88 -7.46 -6.04
CA LYS A 227 4.10 -6.66 -5.87
C LYS A 227 3.79 -5.16 -5.93
N THR A 228 4.71 -4.34 -5.43
CA THR A 228 4.65 -2.90 -5.71
C THR A 228 4.73 -2.70 -7.23
N ASN A 229 3.86 -1.83 -7.75
CA ASN A 229 3.68 -1.57 -9.18
C ASN A 229 3.11 -2.73 -10.00
N GLU A 230 2.44 -3.70 -9.36
CA GLU A 230 1.81 -4.82 -10.08
C GLU A 230 0.74 -4.33 -11.07
N ASP A 231 0.72 -4.92 -12.26
CA ASP A 231 -0.30 -4.62 -13.28
C ASP A 231 -1.53 -5.48 -13.00
N ILE A 232 -2.48 -4.94 -12.23
CA ILE A 232 -3.67 -5.67 -11.79
C ILE A 232 -4.45 -6.28 -12.96
N LYS A 233 -4.43 -5.65 -14.13
CA LYS A 233 -5.10 -6.17 -15.35
C LYS A 233 -4.51 -7.53 -15.73
N LYS A 234 -3.18 -7.66 -15.72
CA LYS A 234 -2.51 -8.93 -16.00
C LYS A 234 -2.76 -9.99 -14.94
N VAL A 235 -2.96 -9.57 -13.68
CA VAL A 235 -3.38 -10.49 -12.61
C VAL A 235 -4.74 -11.09 -12.95
N PHE A 236 -5.76 -10.25 -13.21
CA PHE A 236 -7.10 -10.73 -13.63
C PHE A 236 -7.03 -11.60 -14.89
N GLU A 237 -6.32 -11.15 -15.94
CA GLU A 237 -6.12 -11.94 -17.16
C GLU A 237 -5.55 -13.33 -16.84
N THR A 238 -4.48 -13.38 -16.07
CA THR A 238 -3.82 -14.65 -15.71
C THR A 238 -4.78 -15.54 -14.95
N GLN A 239 -5.48 -15.01 -13.94
CA GLN A 239 -6.36 -15.83 -13.13
C GLN A 239 -7.56 -16.38 -13.89
N MET A 240 -8.18 -15.56 -14.74
CA MET A 240 -9.38 -15.92 -15.49
C MET A 240 -9.09 -16.73 -16.76
N LYS A 241 -7.82 -16.83 -17.18
CA LYS A 241 -7.36 -17.77 -18.21
C LYS A 241 -7.08 -19.18 -17.67
N ASN A 242 -6.99 -19.34 -16.35
CA ASN A 242 -6.56 -20.56 -15.69
C ASN A 242 -7.69 -21.12 -14.81
N PRO A 243 -8.61 -21.94 -15.35
CA PRO A 243 -9.66 -22.60 -14.57
C PRO A 243 -9.10 -23.64 -13.60
N PRO A 244 -9.85 -24.04 -12.56
CA PRO A 244 -9.38 -25.03 -11.58
C PRO A 244 -9.23 -26.45 -12.14
N ASP A 245 -9.91 -26.79 -13.23
CA ASP A 245 -9.83 -28.09 -13.91
C ASP A 245 -10.00 -27.90 -15.43
N LYS A 246 -9.57 -28.89 -16.22
CA LYS A 246 -9.72 -28.95 -17.69
C LYS A 246 -11.18 -29.02 -18.16
N ASP A 247 -12.09 -29.52 -17.32
CA ASP A 247 -13.50 -29.66 -17.64
C ASP A 247 -14.30 -28.38 -17.34
N ILE A 248 -13.63 -27.37 -16.74
CA ILE A 248 -14.18 -26.05 -16.44
C ILE A 248 -13.74 -25.06 -17.51
N ILE A 249 -14.68 -24.23 -17.99
CA ILE A 249 -14.38 -23.24 -19.03
C ILE A 249 -13.64 -22.05 -18.43
N ALA A 250 -12.58 -21.61 -19.10
CA ALA A 250 -11.93 -20.33 -18.81
C ALA A 250 -12.80 -19.16 -19.31
N PRO A 251 -13.13 -18.16 -18.46
CA PRO A 251 -13.87 -16.98 -18.89
C PRO A 251 -13.15 -16.16 -19.97
N LEU A 252 -11.82 -16.18 -19.99
CA LEU A 252 -11.01 -15.45 -20.97
C LEU A 252 -10.21 -16.42 -21.84
N SER A 253 -10.09 -16.10 -23.13
CA SER A 253 -9.18 -16.81 -24.03
C SER A 253 -7.73 -16.46 -23.70
N GLN A 254 -6.77 -17.23 -24.23
CA GLN A 254 -5.35 -16.96 -24.01
C GLN A 254 -4.92 -15.58 -24.56
N ASN A 255 -5.56 -15.13 -25.64
CA ASN A 255 -5.23 -13.87 -26.31
C ASN A 255 -6.06 -12.67 -25.82
N THR A 256 -7.16 -12.90 -25.10
CA THR A 256 -7.95 -11.81 -24.50
C THR A 256 -7.09 -10.99 -23.56
N LYS A 257 -7.15 -9.66 -23.71
CA LYS A 257 -6.51 -8.69 -22.82
C LYS A 257 -7.55 -7.81 -22.16
N ILE A 258 -7.17 -7.23 -21.03
CA ILE A 258 -7.89 -6.15 -20.37
C ILE A 258 -7.16 -4.85 -20.71
N ASN A 259 -7.82 -4.00 -21.48
CA ASN A 259 -7.31 -2.70 -21.87
C ASN A 259 -7.36 -1.74 -20.67
N GLU A 260 -8.48 -1.72 -19.95
CA GLU A 260 -8.75 -0.79 -18.85
C GLU A 260 -9.69 -1.40 -17.81
N ILE A 261 -9.50 -1.02 -16.55
CA ILE A 261 -10.45 -1.24 -15.47
C ILE A 261 -10.65 0.12 -14.78
N GLY A 262 -11.90 0.57 -14.68
CA GLY A 262 -12.26 1.80 -13.98
C GLY A 262 -13.37 1.54 -12.97
N ARG A 263 -13.27 2.13 -11.77
CA ARG A 263 -14.30 2.04 -10.74
C ARG A 263 -15.00 3.38 -10.56
N ASP A 264 -16.32 3.36 -10.63
CA ASP A 264 -17.16 4.48 -10.17
C ASP A 264 -17.79 4.12 -8.83
N ALA A 265 -17.28 4.74 -7.76
CA ALA A 265 -17.75 4.53 -6.40
C ALA A 265 -19.18 5.06 -6.19
N ASN A 266 -19.55 6.15 -6.86
CA ASN A 266 -20.85 6.79 -6.69
C ASN A 266 -21.95 6.00 -7.39
N GLU A 267 -21.61 5.41 -8.53
CA GLU A 267 -22.52 4.54 -9.24
C GLU A 267 -22.47 3.09 -8.76
N ASP A 268 -21.54 2.70 -7.90
CA ASP A 268 -21.39 1.30 -7.47
C ASP A 268 -21.22 0.37 -8.69
N LEU A 269 -20.28 0.77 -9.55
CA LEU A 269 -20.06 0.23 -10.89
C LEU A 269 -18.56 0.05 -11.14
N VAL A 270 -18.19 -1.07 -11.75
CA VAL A 270 -16.89 -1.24 -12.41
C VAL A 270 -17.09 -1.35 -13.91
N THR A 271 -16.27 -0.63 -14.67
CA THR A 271 -16.17 -0.79 -16.13
C THR A 271 -14.90 -1.55 -16.44
N VAL A 272 -15.01 -2.60 -17.25
CA VAL A 272 -13.88 -3.37 -17.74
C VAL A 272 -13.89 -3.35 -19.27
N ASP A 273 -12.84 -2.79 -19.86
CA ASP A 273 -12.64 -2.80 -21.31
C ASP A 273 -11.70 -3.94 -21.69
N PHE A 274 -12.18 -4.84 -22.54
CA PHE A 274 -11.42 -5.96 -23.05
C PHE A 274 -10.98 -5.73 -24.49
N SER A 275 -9.98 -6.49 -24.92
CA SER A 275 -9.64 -6.57 -26.33
C SER A 275 -10.71 -7.36 -27.12
N LYS A 276 -10.81 -7.10 -28.42
CA LYS A 276 -11.74 -7.79 -29.35
C LYS A 276 -11.71 -9.32 -29.28
N GLU A 277 -10.60 -9.93 -28.86
CA GLU A 277 -10.46 -11.37 -28.73
C GLU A 277 -11.46 -11.97 -27.74
N LEU A 278 -11.96 -11.19 -26.76
CA LEU A 278 -13.05 -11.62 -25.88
C LEU A 278 -14.25 -12.14 -26.69
N VAL A 279 -14.60 -11.47 -27.78
CA VAL A 279 -15.73 -11.85 -28.64
C VAL A 279 -15.28 -12.75 -29.79
N GLN A 280 -14.16 -12.42 -30.44
CA GLN A 280 -13.71 -13.13 -31.65
C GLN A 280 -13.29 -14.58 -31.39
N GLU A 281 -12.79 -14.89 -30.20
CA GLU A 281 -12.32 -16.23 -29.84
C GLU A 281 -13.31 -16.98 -28.96
N MET A 282 -14.41 -16.34 -28.56
CA MET A 282 -15.49 -16.99 -27.84
C MET A 282 -16.28 -17.90 -28.78
N ASN A 283 -16.02 -19.20 -28.68
CA ASN A 283 -16.64 -20.22 -29.54
C ASN A 283 -17.66 -21.05 -28.75
N VAL A 284 -18.69 -20.39 -28.23
CA VAL A 284 -19.81 -21.01 -27.51
C VAL A 284 -21.13 -20.45 -28.01
N GLY A 285 -22.23 -21.20 -27.83
CA GLY A 285 -23.56 -20.69 -28.12
C GLY A 285 -24.05 -19.70 -27.06
N ALA A 286 -25.20 -19.04 -27.32
CA ALA A 286 -25.77 -18.00 -26.47
C ALA A 286 -25.83 -18.33 -24.96
N TYR A 287 -26.17 -19.56 -24.59
CA TYR A 287 -26.18 -19.97 -23.18
C TYR A 287 -24.76 -19.97 -22.56
N GLY A 288 -23.78 -20.55 -23.26
CA GLY A 288 -22.39 -20.57 -22.79
C GLY A 288 -21.77 -19.18 -22.74
N GLU A 289 -22.10 -18.32 -23.71
CA GLU A 289 -21.69 -16.92 -23.69
C GLU A 289 -22.25 -16.20 -22.46
N GLY A 290 -23.54 -16.37 -22.16
CA GLY A 290 -24.15 -15.83 -20.95
C GLY A 290 -23.42 -16.29 -19.67
N GLN A 291 -23.05 -17.57 -19.59
CA GLN A 291 -22.29 -18.11 -18.45
C GLN A 291 -20.88 -17.51 -18.32
N ILE A 292 -20.20 -17.26 -19.45
CA ILE A 292 -18.88 -16.59 -19.45
C ILE A 292 -19.02 -15.14 -18.98
N LEU A 293 -20.03 -14.42 -19.48
CA LEU A 293 -20.29 -13.04 -19.05
C LEU A 293 -20.63 -12.99 -17.56
N ASP A 294 -21.48 -13.88 -17.06
CA ASP A 294 -21.79 -13.99 -15.62
C ASP A 294 -20.53 -14.24 -14.78
N ALA A 295 -19.63 -15.13 -15.24
CA ALA A 295 -18.36 -15.39 -14.57
C ALA A 295 -17.46 -14.16 -14.52
N ILE A 296 -17.38 -13.39 -15.62
CA ILE A 296 -16.65 -12.11 -15.67
C ILE A 296 -17.27 -11.11 -14.68
N VAL A 297 -18.58 -10.90 -14.78
CA VAL A 297 -19.33 -9.95 -13.96
C VAL A 297 -19.19 -10.27 -12.46
N ASN A 298 -19.35 -11.53 -12.07
CA ASN A 298 -19.20 -11.93 -10.67
C ASN A 298 -17.76 -11.79 -10.19
N THR A 299 -16.77 -12.12 -11.02
CA THR A 299 -15.36 -11.94 -10.67
C THR A 299 -15.02 -10.48 -10.39
N PHE A 300 -15.33 -9.55 -11.30
CA PHE A 300 -15.04 -8.13 -11.07
C PHE A 300 -15.92 -7.54 -9.97
N GLY A 301 -17.22 -7.86 -9.96
CA GLY A 301 -18.16 -7.37 -8.97
C GLY A 301 -17.77 -7.75 -7.54
N THR A 302 -17.39 -9.00 -7.30
CA THR A 302 -16.95 -9.45 -5.98
C THR A 302 -15.63 -8.81 -5.56
N ASN A 303 -14.60 -8.79 -6.42
CA ASN A 303 -13.27 -8.28 -6.01
C ASN A 303 -13.20 -6.75 -5.90
N TYR A 304 -14.08 -6.01 -6.57
CA TYR A 304 -14.19 -4.56 -6.43
C TYR A 304 -15.32 -4.13 -5.47
N ASN A 305 -16.02 -5.09 -4.88
CA ASN A 305 -17.16 -4.90 -4.00
C ASN A 305 -18.20 -3.95 -4.61
N VAL A 306 -18.68 -4.27 -5.82
CA VAL A 306 -19.71 -3.51 -6.52
C VAL A 306 -20.89 -4.38 -6.97
N ARG A 307 -22.06 -3.78 -7.16
CA ARG A 307 -23.27 -4.49 -7.64
C ARG A 307 -23.44 -4.48 -9.16
N LYS A 308 -22.71 -3.62 -9.88
CA LYS A 308 -22.84 -3.47 -11.33
C LYS A 308 -21.48 -3.60 -12.02
N VAL A 309 -21.47 -4.28 -13.16
CA VAL A 309 -20.28 -4.36 -14.03
C VAL A 309 -20.67 -4.00 -15.46
N MET A 310 -19.98 -3.04 -16.05
CA MET A 310 -20.08 -2.71 -17.47
C MET A 310 -18.93 -3.37 -18.22
N ILE A 311 -19.25 -4.11 -19.28
CA ILE A 311 -18.27 -4.76 -20.14
C ILE A 311 -18.19 -3.98 -21.45
N ARG A 312 -16.96 -3.62 -21.83
CA ARG A 312 -16.63 -3.00 -23.11
C ARG A 312 -15.61 -3.83 -23.89
N VAL A 313 -15.59 -3.62 -25.19
CA VAL A 313 -14.65 -4.25 -26.12
C VAL A 313 -14.08 -3.18 -27.05
N ASP A 314 -12.78 -2.95 -27.00
CA ASP A 314 -12.05 -1.88 -27.69
C ASP A 314 -12.76 -0.51 -27.56
N GLY A 315 -13.17 -0.17 -26.33
CA GLY A 315 -13.81 1.10 -25.98
C GLY A 315 -15.30 1.22 -26.33
N LYS A 316 -15.94 0.15 -26.82
CA LYS A 316 -17.36 0.13 -27.19
C LYS A 316 -18.17 -0.78 -26.27
N PRO A 317 -19.47 -0.53 -26.05
CA PRO A 317 -20.34 -1.46 -25.34
C PRO A 317 -20.24 -2.88 -25.90
N TYR A 318 -20.32 -3.88 -25.01
CA TYR A 318 -20.24 -5.28 -25.40
C TYR A 318 -21.29 -5.65 -26.45
N GLN A 319 -20.86 -6.23 -27.55
CA GLN A 319 -21.74 -6.72 -28.61
C GLN A 319 -21.16 -8.00 -29.23
N SER A 320 -22.02 -8.99 -29.40
CA SER A 320 -21.72 -10.27 -30.04
C SER A 320 -22.86 -10.70 -30.97
N GLY A 321 -22.83 -11.95 -31.44
CA GLY A 321 -23.95 -12.54 -32.20
C GLY A 321 -25.18 -12.87 -31.35
N HIS A 322 -25.08 -12.81 -30.01
CA HIS A 322 -26.14 -13.23 -29.09
C HIS A 322 -26.56 -12.14 -28.10
N PHE A 323 -25.66 -11.23 -27.77
CA PHE A 323 -25.89 -10.14 -26.82
C PHE A 323 -25.55 -8.80 -27.45
N GLU A 324 -26.32 -7.77 -27.13
CA GLU A 324 -26.08 -6.39 -27.56
C GLU A 324 -26.37 -5.47 -26.37
N MET A 325 -25.31 -4.87 -25.83
CA MET A 325 -25.39 -3.85 -24.78
C MET A 325 -25.36 -2.47 -25.43
N ARG A 326 -26.18 -1.55 -24.91
CA ARG A 326 -26.16 -0.13 -25.29
C ARG A 326 -25.21 0.66 -24.41
N GLU A 327 -24.91 1.88 -24.83
CA GLU A 327 -24.11 2.79 -24.02
C GLU A 327 -24.75 3.00 -22.64
N GLY A 328 -23.95 2.86 -21.58
CA GLY A 328 -24.42 2.98 -20.19
C GLY A 328 -25.09 1.73 -19.63
N GLU A 329 -25.36 0.69 -20.43
CA GLU A 329 -25.91 -0.56 -19.91
C GLU A 329 -24.85 -1.39 -19.18
N TYR A 330 -25.29 -2.09 -18.14
CA TYR A 330 -24.43 -2.88 -17.26
C TYR A 330 -25.08 -4.22 -16.95
N PHE A 331 -24.27 -5.16 -16.47
CA PHE A 331 -24.69 -6.43 -15.91
C PHE A 331 -24.78 -6.32 -14.38
N THR A 332 -25.71 -7.05 -13.79
CA THR A 332 -25.90 -7.11 -12.34
C THR A 332 -25.13 -8.30 -11.76
N VAL A 333 -24.36 -8.04 -10.70
CA VAL A 333 -23.57 -9.06 -10.01
C VAL A 333 -24.52 -9.97 -9.20
N SER A 334 -24.38 -11.29 -9.36
CA SER A 334 -25.18 -12.29 -8.62
C SER A 334 -24.34 -13.52 -8.21
N PRO A 335 -23.36 -13.34 -7.30
CA PRO A 335 -22.40 -14.39 -6.95
C PRO A 335 -23.05 -15.51 -6.12
N GLU A 336 -24.18 -15.26 -5.47
CA GLU A 336 -24.90 -16.20 -4.59
C GLU A 336 -25.41 -17.46 -5.30
N LYS A 337 -25.46 -17.44 -6.63
CA LYS A 337 -25.86 -18.59 -7.45
C LYS A 337 -24.72 -19.58 -7.68
N ALA A 338 -23.47 -19.16 -7.45
CA ALA A 338 -22.31 -20.00 -7.67
C ALA A 338 -22.05 -20.94 -6.50
N LYS A 339 -21.58 -22.14 -6.79
CA LYS A 339 -21.12 -23.08 -5.76
C LYS A 339 -19.61 -22.99 -5.58
N ARG A 340 -19.13 -23.24 -4.37
CA ARG A 340 -17.69 -23.38 -4.17
C ARG A 340 -17.21 -24.60 -4.94
N TYR A 341 -16.11 -24.46 -5.68
CA TYR A 341 -15.52 -25.59 -6.35
C TYR A 341 -14.89 -26.57 -5.34
N GLY A 342 -15.23 -27.85 -5.46
CA GLY A 342 -14.71 -28.92 -4.60
C GLY A 342 -15.56 -29.26 -3.37
N ASP A 343 -16.61 -28.47 -3.10
CA ASP A 343 -17.70 -28.82 -2.18
C ASP A 343 -18.75 -29.69 -2.91
#